data_AF-A0A848XJ67-F1
#
_entry.id   AF-A0A848XJ67-F1
#
_cell.length_a   1.000
_cell.length_b   1.000
_cell.length_c   1.000
_cell.angle_alpha   90.00
_cell.angle_beta   90.00
_cell.angle_gamma   90.00
#
_symmetry.space_group_name_H-M   'P 1'
#
loop_
_entity.id
_entity.type
_entity.pdbx_description
1 polymer ?
#
loop_
_entity_poly.entity_id
_entity_poly.type
_entity_poly.pdbx_seq_one_letter_code
_entity_poly.pdbx_strand_id
1 'polypeptide(L)'
;MTTDRREFLRRAAAVGGGIVVSGSPVHAAEGMSRAAGSVQERSRTAPMRILILGGTSFIGPHQVRYALDRGHEITLFNRGRTNTHLFPEVERLVG
;
A
#
# COMPACT_ATOMS: atom_id res chain seq x y z
N MET A 1 2.15 -0.14 36.24
CA MET A 1 2.64 -1.03 35.15
C MET A 1 2.18 -0.44 33.83
N THR A 2 3.08 0.08 33.00
CA THR A 2 2.76 0.67 31.68
C THR A 2 2.84 -0.41 30.61
N THR A 3 1.71 -0.84 30.07
CA THR A 3 1.66 -1.86 29.00
C THR A 3 2.06 -1.22 27.66
N ASP A 4 3.08 -1.78 26.98
CA ASP A 4 3.49 -1.33 25.63
C ASP A 4 2.62 -1.96 24.52
N ARG A 5 2.56 -1.32 23.34
CA ARG A 5 1.83 -1.83 22.15
C ARG A 5 2.19 -3.28 21.82
N ARG A 6 3.47 -3.66 21.95
CA ARG A 6 3.95 -5.03 21.70
C ARG A 6 3.41 -6.02 22.71
N GLU A 7 3.30 -5.61 23.97
CA GLU A 7 2.79 -6.45 25.06
C GLU A 7 1.28 -6.63 24.95
N PHE A 8 0.57 -5.58 24.54
CA PHE A 8 -0.86 -5.64 24.21
C PHE A 8 -1.14 -6.65 23.08
N LEU A 9 -0.40 -6.58 21.97
CA LEU A 9 -0.59 -7.50 20.84
C LEU A 9 -0.28 -8.96 21.20
N ARG A 10 0.76 -9.21 22.00
CA ARG A 10 1.07 -10.57 22.49
C ARG A 10 -0.03 -11.13 23.38
N ARG A 11 -0.58 -10.31 24.28
CA ARG A 11 -1.68 -10.72 25.17
C ARG A 11 -2.99 -10.94 24.40
N ALA A 12 -3.31 -10.08 23.44
CA ALA A 12 -4.50 -10.22 22.61
C ALA A 12 -4.47 -11.50 21.74
N ALA A 13 -3.30 -11.84 21.17
CA ALA A 13 -3.13 -13.07 20.40
C ALA A 13 -3.30 -14.35 21.27
N ALA A 14 -2.81 -14.32 22.51
CA ALA A 14 -2.93 -15.46 23.44
C ALA A 14 -4.37 -15.72 23.91
N VAL A 15 -5.19 -14.66 24.04
CA VAL A 15 -6.60 -14.78 24.48
C VAL A 15 -7.54 -15.01 23.29
N GLY A 16 -7.24 -14.45 22.11
CA GLY A 16 -8.04 -14.65 20.90
C GLY A 16 -7.84 -16.01 20.20
N GLY A 17 -6.74 -16.71 20.49
CA GLY A 17 -6.38 -17.98 19.82
C GLY A 17 -6.90 -19.26 20.49
N GLY A 18 -7.65 -19.19 21.59
CA GLY A 18 -7.93 -20.37 22.40
C GLY A 18 -9.21 -20.34 23.22
N ILE A 19 -10.36 -20.43 22.55
CA ILE A 19 -11.55 -21.08 23.14
C ILE A 19 -12.14 -22.03 22.09
N VAL A 20 -11.66 -23.28 22.10
CA VAL A 20 -12.40 -24.46 21.63
C VAL A 20 -12.47 -25.41 22.81
N VAL A 21 -13.46 -25.20 23.67
CA VAL A 21 -13.82 -26.13 24.73
C VAL A 21 -14.90 -27.06 24.15
N SER A 22 -14.56 -28.34 24.10
CA SER A 22 -15.34 -29.51 23.63
C SER A 22 -15.28 -29.84 22.14
N GLY A 23 -14.63 -30.97 21.83
CA GLY A 23 -14.88 -31.76 20.61
C GLY A 23 -13.76 -31.75 19.55
N SER A 24 -12.76 -32.63 19.71
CA SER A 24 -11.84 -33.14 18.69
C SER A 24 -10.79 -32.15 18.08
N PRO A 25 -9.47 -32.40 18.26
CA PRO A 25 -8.41 -31.47 17.82
C PRO A 25 -8.13 -31.47 16.31
N VAL A 26 -8.91 -32.19 15.51
CA VAL A 26 -8.59 -32.46 14.10
C VAL A 26 -9.09 -31.41 13.10
N HIS A 27 -9.89 -30.42 13.52
CA HIS A 27 -10.45 -29.41 12.60
C HIS A 27 -10.11 -27.94 12.92
N ALA A 28 -9.38 -27.66 14.01
CA ALA A 28 -9.00 -26.28 14.36
C ALA A 28 -7.79 -25.75 13.57
N ALA A 29 -6.97 -26.64 12.99
CA ALA A 29 -5.77 -26.25 12.24
C ALA A 29 -6.08 -25.77 10.80
N GLU A 30 -7.20 -26.19 10.22
CA GLU A 30 -7.58 -25.86 8.83
C GLU A 30 -8.09 -24.42 8.69
N GLY A 31 -8.66 -23.84 9.75
CA GLY A 31 -9.15 -22.45 9.75
C GLY A 31 -8.04 -21.40 9.82
N MET A 32 -6.94 -21.70 10.53
CA MET A 32 -5.82 -20.76 10.68
C MET A 32 -4.95 -20.69 9.42
N SER A 33 -4.82 -21.81 8.70
CA SER A 33 -4.02 -21.87 7.47
C SER A 33 -4.67 -21.14 6.28
N ARG A 34 -5.99 -20.88 6.31
CA ARG A 34 -6.67 -20.06 5.29
C ARG A 34 -6.53 -18.56 5.51
N ALA A 35 -6.36 -18.10 6.75
CA ALA A 35 -6.06 -16.69 7.03
C ALA A 35 -4.61 -16.32 6.63
N ALA A 36 -3.71 -17.29 6.55
CA ALA A 36 -2.36 -17.13 6.01
C ALA A 36 -2.30 -17.22 4.46
N GLY A 37 -3.41 -17.57 3.82
CA GLY A 37 -3.52 -17.80 2.38
C GLY A 37 -4.04 -16.58 1.62
N SER A 38 -3.32 -15.47 1.66
CA SER A 38 -3.21 -14.49 0.55
C SER A 38 -2.40 -13.29 1.01
N VAL A 39 -1.18 -13.54 1.50
CA VAL A 39 -0.09 -12.67 1.07
C VAL A 39 0.17 -13.04 -0.39
N GLN A 40 -0.83 -12.74 -1.25
CA GLN A 40 -0.72 -12.82 -2.68
C GLN A 40 0.49 -11.95 -2.97
N GLU A 41 1.58 -12.60 -3.38
CA GLU A 41 2.78 -11.97 -3.90
C GLU A 41 2.29 -10.85 -4.79
N ARG A 42 2.42 -9.59 -4.32
CA ARG A 42 1.80 -8.43 -4.95
C ARG A 42 2.31 -8.44 -6.37
N SER A 43 1.46 -8.95 -7.29
CA SER A 43 1.79 -9.04 -8.70
C SER A 43 2.35 -7.68 -9.06
N ARG A 44 3.59 -7.65 -9.55
CA ARG A 44 4.23 -6.41 -9.99
C ARG A 44 3.21 -5.75 -10.91
N THR A 45 2.55 -4.71 -10.41
CA THR A 45 1.44 -4.09 -11.11
C THR A 45 1.95 -3.73 -12.50
N ALA A 46 1.28 -4.22 -13.55
CA ALA A 46 1.69 -3.93 -14.91
C ALA A 46 1.79 -2.39 -15.11
N PRO A 47 2.63 -1.92 -16.03
CA PRO A 47 2.64 -0.52 -16.44
C PRO A 47 1.23 0.00 -16.72
N MET A 48 0.97 1.26 -16.34
CA MET A 48 -0.34 1.91 -16.46
C MET A 48 -0.15 3.31 -17.02
N ARG A 49 -1.23 3.91 -17.51
CA ARG A 49 -1.30 5.31 -17.94
C ARG A 49 -2.01 6.12 -16.85
N ILE A 50 -1.33 7.08 -16.25
CA ILE A 50 -1.81 7.80 -15.06
C ILE A 50 -1.86 9.30 -15.34
N LEU A 51 -3.05 9.89 -15.18
CA LEU A 51 -3.22 11.34 -15.14
C LEU A 51 -3.06 11.83 -13.70
N ILE A 52 -2.10 12.72 -13.46
CA ILE A 52 -1.86 13.34 -12.17
C ILE A 52 -2.30 14.80 -12.22
N LEU A 53 -3.30 15.14 -11.39
CA LEU A 53 -3.76 16.52 -11.23
C LEU A 53 -2.82 17.24 -10.25
N GLY A 54 -2.09 18.23 -10.73
CA GLY A 54 -1.00 18.88 -10.00
C GLY A 54 0.34 18.21 -10.25
N GLY A 55 0.91 17.59 -9.21
CA GLY A 55 2.13 16.79 -9.31
C GLY A 55 3.47 17.53 -9.20
N THR A 56 3.50 18.87 -9.21
CA THR A 56 4.77 19.63 -9.20
C THR A 56 5.04 20.44 -7.93
N SER A 57 4.13 20.40 -6.94
CA SER A 57 4.27 21.16 -5.68
C SER A 57 4.95 20.33 -4.58
N PHE A 58 4.29 20.06 -3.45
CA PHE A 58 4.89 19.43 -2.28
C PHE A 58 5.11 17.91 -2.42
N ILE A 59 4.08 17.09 -2.19
CA ILE A 59 4.20 15.62 -2.32
C ILE A 59 4.20 15.15 -3.78
N GLY A 60 3.77 16.01 -4.70
CA GLY A 60 3.60 15.70 -6.12
C GLY A 60 4.85 15.10 -6.77
N PRO A 61 6.01 15.79 -6.71
CA PRO A 61 7.23 15.31 -7.35
C PRO A 61 7.67 13.93 -6.86
N HIS A 62 7.42 13.60 -5.58
CA HIS A 62 7.72 12.28 -5.05
C HIS A 62 6.80 11.20 -5.62
N GLN A 63 5.51 11.48 -5.78
CA GLN A 63 4.58 10.54 -6.40
C GLN A 63 4.89 10.32 -7.88
N VAL A 64 5.23 11.39 -8.62
CA VAL A 64 5.62 11.30 -10.03
C VAL A 64 6.86 10.44 -10.20
N ARG A 65 7.94 10.70 -9.43
CA ARG A 65 9.16 9.88 -9.46
C ARG A 65 8.87 8.42 -9.15
N TYR A 66 8.13 8.15 -8.09
CA TYR A 66 7.77 6.80 -7.71
C TYR A 66 7.00 6.07 -8.82
N ALA A 67 6.09 6.76 -9.50
CA ALA A 67 5.32 6.14 -10.57
C ALA A 67 6.16 5.89 -11.83
N LEU A 68 7.05 6.83 -12.19
CA LEU A 68 8.02 6.67 -13.28
C LEU A 68 9.00 5.52 -13.02
N ASP A 69 9.53 5.41 -11.80
CA ASP A 69 10.45 4.33 -11.39
C ASP A 69 9.81 2.94 -11.51
N ARG A 70 8.47 2.86 -11.41
CA ARG A 70 7.70 1.63 -11.64
C ARG A 70 7.34 1.37 -13.11
N GLY A 71 7.76 2.25 -14.02
CA GLY A 71 7.51 2.14 -15.46
C GLY A 71 6.10 2.54 -15.87
N HIS A 72 5.40 3.37 -15.09
CA HIS A 72 4.11 3.91 -15.50
C HIS A 72 4.29 5.10 -16.46
N GLU A 73 3.39 5.22 -17.44
CA GLU A 73 3.27 6.39 -18.32
C GLU A 73 2.46 7.46 -17.57
N ILE A 74 2.99 8.67 -17.46
CA ILE A 74 2.40 9.75 -16.67
C ILE A 74 2.02 10.92 -17.59
N THR A 75 0.88 11.55 -17.31
CA THR A 75 0.51 12.87 -17.83
C THR A 75 0.20 13.78 -16.64
N LEU A 76 0.73 15.00 -16.64
CA LEU A 76 0.50 16.00 -15.59
C LEU A 76 -0.52 17.03 -16.06
N PHE A 77 -1.54 17.32 -15.26
CA PHE A 77 -2.45 18.45 -15.50
C PHE A 77 -2.36 19.46 -14.37
N ASN A 78 -1.80 20.65 -14.63
CA ASN A 78 -1.64 21.67 -13.60
C ASN A 78 -1.61 23.10 -14.16
N ARG A 79 -1.71 24.11 -13.27
CA ARG A 79 -1.76 25.54 -13.64
C ARG A 79 -0.47 26.14 -14.20
N GLY A 80 0.60 25.35 -14.36
CA GLY A 80 1.88 25.83 -14.88
C GLY A 80 2.58 26.89 -14.01
N ARG A 81 2.33 26.92 -12.69
CA ARG A 81 2.88 27.95 -11.78
C ARG A 81 4.10 27.52 -10.98
N THR A 82 4.16 26.28 -10.54
CA THR A 82 5.15 25.80 -9.58
C THR A 82 6.04 24.75 -10.23
N ASN A 83 7.36 24.89 -10.08
CA ASN A 83 8.38 23.94 -10.52
C ASN A 83 8.15 23.39 -11.95
N THR A 84 7.89 24.29 -12.90
CA THR A 84 7.49 23.96 -14.28
C THR A 84 8.55 23.23 -15.09
N HIS A 85 9.80 23.25 -14.61
CA HIS A 85 10.95 22.56 -15.20
C HIS A 85 11.08 21.10 -14.71
N LEU A 86 10.26 20.66 -13.75
CA LEU A 86 10.29 19.26 -13.30
C LEU A 86 9.64 18.35 -14.33
N PHE A 87 10.27 17.20 -14.55
CA PHE A 87 9.81 16.13 -15.45
C PHE A 87 9.63 16.62 -16.90
N PRO A 88 10.68 17.18 -17.55
CA PRO A 88 10.60 17.62 -18.94
C PRO A 88 10.22 16.50 -19.92
N GLU A 89 10.45 15.24 -19.55
CA GLU A 89 10.11 14.03 -20.29
C GLU A 89 8.64 13.59 -20.16
N VAL A 90 7.88 14.18 -19.21
CA VAL A 90 6.49 13.83 -18.93
C VAL A 90 5.56 14.79 -19.66
N GLU A 91 4.52 14.25 -20.30
CA GLU A 91 3.49 15.07 -20.94
C GLU A 91 2.81 15.97 -19.91
N ARG A 92 2.69 17.27 -20.23
CA ARG A 92 2.08 18.25 -19.33
C ARG A 92 1.01 19.06 -20.05
N LEU A 93 -0.20 18.97 -19.51
CA LEU A 93 -1.37 19.75 -19.88
C LEU A 93 -1.54 20.91 -18.89
N VAL A 94 -1.78 22.11 -19.40
CA VAL A 94 -2.02 23.31 -18.58
C VAL A 94 -3.49 23.68 -18.62
N GLY A 95 -4.09 23.93 -17.46
CA GLY A 95 -5.46 24.42 -17.33
C GLY A 95 -5.73 25.08 -15.99
#